data_AF-H0SKB6-F1
#
_entry.id   AF-H0SKB6-F1
#
_cell.length_a   1.000
_cell.length_b   1.000
_cell.length_c   1.000
_cell.angle_alpha   90.00
_cell.angle_beta   90.00
_cell.angle_gamma   90.00
#
_symmetry.space_group_name_H-M   'P 1'
#
loop_
_entity.id
_entity.type
_entity.pdbx_description
1 polymer ?
#
loop_
_entity_poly.entity_id
_entity_poly.type
_entity_poly.pdbx_seq_one_letter_code
_entity_poly.pdbx_strand_id
1 'polypeptide(L)' 'MTAARIMTNVAVKIVNRVRADGAPFCELLHTWVEGGQPRAALSRMPWRIDDTPASRAFQIEAFKTRQARA' A
#
# COMPACT_ATOMS: atom_id res chain seq x y z
N MET A 1 -5.08 24.78 10.46
CA MET A 1 -3.93 23.87 10.29
C MET A 1 -4.43 22.46 10.46
N THR A 2 -4.50 21.66 9.39
CA THR A 2 -4.83 20.24 9.49
C THR A 2 -3.66 19.57 10.19
N ALA A 3 -3.88 18.96 11.35
CA ALA A 3 -2.83 18.20 12.03
C ALA A 3 -2.30 17.13 11.05
N ALA A 4 -0.98 17.02 10.91
CA ALA A 4 -0.38 15.99 10.07
C ALA A 4 -0.87 14.61 10.57
N ARG A 5 -1.43 13.79 9.68
CA ARG A 5 -1.81 12.41 10.00
C ARG A 5 -0.56 11.65 10.42
N ILE A 6 -0.47 11.29 11.71
CA ILE A 6 0.62 10.46 12.22
C ILE A 6 0.26 9.00 11.94
N MET A 7 0.91 8.43 10.93
CA MET A 7 0.79 7.02 10.59
C MET A 7 1.99 6.25 11.14
N THR A 8 1.74 5.25 11.99
CA THR A 8 2.78 4.38 12.54
C THR A 8 2.58 2.94 12.10
N ASN A 9 3.61 2.11 12.27
CA ASN A 9 3.59 0.67 11.91
C ASN A 9 3.07 0.41 10.48
N VAL A 10 3.57 1.19 9.52
CA VAL A 10 3.13 1.10 8.12
C VAL A 10 3.78 -0.11 7.47
N ALA A 11 2.97 -1.00 6.92
CA ALA A 11 3.40 -2.18 6.17
C ALA A 11 2.60 -2.34 4.89
N VAL A 12 3.14 -3.11 3.95
CA VAL A 12 2.46 -3.50 2.72
C VAL A 12 2.69 -4.98 2.43
N LYS A 13 1.62 -5.68 2.05
CA LYS A 13 1.67 -7.02 1.45
C LYS A 13 1.41 -6.90 -0.05
N ILE A 14 2.32 -7.46 -0.84
CA ILE A 14 2.23 -7.49 -2.31
C ILE A 14 1.69 -8.86 -2.71
N VAL A 15 0.58 -8.91 -3.44
CA VAL A 15 -0.06 -10.14 -3.90
C VAL A 15 -0.24 -10.09 -5.41
N ASN A 16 0.56 -10.85 -6.14
CA ASN A 16 0.39 -11.02 -7.58
C ASN A 16 -0.80 -11.94 -7.86
N ARG A 17 -1.66 -11.52 -8.78
CA ARG A 17 -2.88 -12.23 -9.19
C ARG A 17 -3.00 -12.25 -10.72
N VAL A 18 -4.00 -12.99 -11.18
CA VAL A 18 -4.40 -13.08 -12.59
C VAL A 18 -5.89 -12.81 -12.65
N ARG A 19 -6.30 -11.92 -13.56
CA ARG A 19 -7.70 -11.62 -13.83
C ARG A 19 -8.38 -12.77 -14.55
N ALA A 20 -9.71 -12.72 -14.67
CA ALA A 20 -10.47 -13.74 -15.41
C ALA A 20 -10.06 -13.83 -16.89
N ASP A 21 -9.60 -12.73 -17.49
CA ASP A 21 -9.10 -12.64 -18.87
C ASP A 21 -7.63 -13.10 -19.02
N GLY A 22 -7.00 -13.60 -17.96
CA GLY A 22 -5.60 -14.02 -17.96
C GLY A 22 -4.59 -12.88 -17.77
N ALA A 23 -5.03 -11.62 -17.70
CA ALA A 23 -4.11 -10.50 -17.52
C ALA A 23 -3.55 -10.47 -16.08
N PRO A 24 -2.23 -10.37 -15.91
CA PRO A 24 -1.63 -10.34 -14.59
C PRO A 24 -1.81 -8.96 -13.95
N PHE A 25 -2.01 -8.92 -12.63
CA PHE A 25 -2.11 -7.68 -11.86
C PHE A 25 -1.58 -7.90 -10.44
N CYS A 26 -1.43 -6.83 -9.65
CA CYS A 26 -1.10 -6.99 -8.23
C CYS A 26 -2.07 -6.23 -7.32
N GLU A 27 -2.30 -6.82 -6.15
CA GLU A 27 -2.97 -6.19 -5.03
C GLU A 27 -1.94 -5.78 -3.99
N LEU A 28 -2.05 -4.54 -3.51
CA LEU A 28 -1.21 -3.98 -2.46
C LEU A 28 -2.08 -3.72 -1.24
N LEU A 29 -1.97 -4.58 -0.23
CA LEU A 29 -2.66 -4.41 1.04
C LEU A 29 -1.76 -3.61 1.98
N HIS A 30 -2.10 -2.35 2.19
CA HIS A 30 -1.42 -1.48 3.14
C HIS A 30 -2.12 -1.56 4.50
N THR A 31 -1.33 -1.60 5.56
CA THR A 31 -1.82 -1.57 6.95
C THR A 31 -1.01 -0.56 7.74
N TRP A 32 -1.66 0.20 8.63
CA TRP A 32 -1.01 1.17 9.51
C TRP A 32 -1.82 1.37 10.78
N VAL A 33 -1.26 2.10 11.75
CA VAL A 33 -1.96 2.60 12.93
C VAL A 33 -2.07 4.11 12.83
N GLU A 34 -3.25 4.65 13.11
CA GLU A 34 -3.56 6.08 13.10
C GLU A 34 -4.43 6.41 14.32
N GLY A 35 -3.95 7.29 15.19
CA GLY A 35 -4.66 7.61 16.45
C GLY A 35 -4.87 6.40 17.37
N GLY A 36 -3.93 5.45 17.37
CA GLY A 36 -4.04 4.20 18.12
C GLY A 36 -4.97 3.15 17.51
N GLN A 37 -5.61 3.45 16.38
CA GLN A 37 -6.53 2.54 15.69
C GLN A 37 -5.86 1.89 14.48
N PRO A 38 -5.99 0.57 14.29
CA PRO A 38 -5.51 -0.10 13.08
C PRO A 38 -6.35 0.33 11.87
N ARG A 39 -5.69 0.53 10.75
CA ARG A 39 -6.26 0.94 9.46
C ARG A 39 -5.70 0.06 8.34
N ALA A 40 -6.47 -0.06 7.27
CA ALA A 40 -6.05 -0.79 6.09
C ALA A 40 -6.59 -0.15 4.81
N ALA A 41 -5.86 -0.33 3.71
CA ALA A 41 -6.27 0.10 2.38
C ALA A 41 -5.78 -0.89 1.33
N LEU A 42 -6.65 -1.19 0.36
CA LEU A 42 -6.33 -2.03 -0.78
C LEU A 42 -6.10 -1.14 -2.01
N SER A 43 -4.93 -1.25 -2.62
CA SER A 43 -4.67 -0.69 -3.95
C SER A 43 -4.51 -1.81 -4.97
N ARG A 44 -4.86 -1.54 -6.23
CA ARG A 44 -4.68 -2.48 -7.35
C ARG A 44 -3.81 -1.83 -8.41
N MET A 45 -2.74 -2.49 -8.82
CA MET A 45 -1.92 -2.07 -9.96
C MET A 45 -2.19 -3.00 -11.14
N PRO A 46 -2.23 -2.49 -12.38
CA PRO A 46 -2.52 -3.31 -13.56
C PRO A 46 -1.33 -4.14 -14.05
N TRP A 47 -0.23 -4.20 -13.29
CA TRP A 47 0.95 -5.01 -13.58
C TRP A 47 1.40 -5.77 -12.31
N ARG A 48 2.28 -6.76 -12.49
CA ARG A 48 2.91 -7.48 -11.37
C ARG A 48 3.99 -6.66 -10.72
N ILE A 49 4.16 -6.86 -9.42
CA ILE A 49 5.29 -6.32 -8.67
C ILE A 49 5.94 -7.48 -7.94
N ASP A 50 7.25 -7.64 -8.12
CA ASP A 50 7.98 -8.66 -7.39
C ASP A 50 8.03 -8.33 -5.90
N ASP A 51 7.72 -9.32 -5.08
CA ASP A 51 7.63 -9.15 -3.63
C ASP A 51 9.02 -9.17 -2.99
N THR A 52 9.74 -8.06 -3.13
CA THR A 52 11.07 -7.85 -2.57
C THR A 52 11.05 -6.79 -1.46
N PRO A 53 12.02 -6.78 -0.53
CA PRO A 53 12.14 -5.72 0.47
C PRO A 53 12.19 -4.31 -0.15
N ALA A 54 12.90 -4.14 -1.27
CA ALA A 54 12.98 -2.86 -1.97
C ALA A 54 11.63 -2.43 -2.56
N SER A 55 10.90 -3.36 -3.20
CA SER A 55 9.55 -3.12 -3.72
C SER A 55 8.60 -2.69 -2.60
N ARG A 56 8.64 -3.38 -1.44
CA ARG A 56 7.80 -3.04 -0.28
C ARG A 56 8.12 -1.64 0.26
N ALA A 57 9.40 -1.32 0.44
CA ALA A 57 9.83 0.00 0.91
C ALA A 57 9.35 1.12 -0.03
N PHE A 58 9.52 0.93 -1.34
CA PHE A 58 9.04 1.87 -2.34
C PHE A 58 7.52 2.08 -2.25
N GLN A 59 6.73 1.01 -2.15
CA GLN A 59 5.26 1.11 -2.05
C GLN A 59 4.81 1.78 -0.74
N ILE A 60 5.51 1.54 0.37
CA ILE A 60 5.25 2.22 1.65
C ILE A 60 5.48 3.74 1.52
N GLU A 61 6.59 4.17 0.93
CA GLU A 61 6.88 5.61 0.76
C GLU A 61 5.92 6.28 -0.23
N ALA A 62 5.56 5.59 -1.32
CA ALA A 62 4.54 6.05 -2.25
C ALA A 62 3.16 6.15 -1.58
N PHE A 63 2.83 5.25 -0.65
CA PHE A 63 1.60 5.31 0.12
C PHE A 63 1.57 6.49 1.10
N LYS A 64 2.65 6.69 1.89
CA LYS A 64 2.78 7.85 2.80
C LYS A 64 2.65 9.17 2.05
N THR A 65 3.32 9.29 0.90
CA THR A 65 3.27 10.49 0.06
C THR A 65 1.86 10.78 -0.45
N ARG A 66 1.09 9.74 -0.83
CA ARG A 66 -0.32 9.90 -1.23
C ARG A 66 -1.20 10.35 -0.06
N GLN A 67 -1.01 9.78 1.13
CA GLN A 67 -1.77 10.16 2.33
C GLN A 67 -1.48 11.59 2.79
N ALA A 68 -0.27 12.09 2.56
CA ALA A 68 0.10 13.48 2.88
C ALA A 68 -0.55 14.52 1.94
N ARG A 69 -1.00 14.12 0.75
CA ARG A 69 -1.65 15.00 -0.24
C ARG A 69 -3.18 15.03 -0.15
N ALA A 70 -3.77 14.07 0.57
CA ALA A 70 -5.21 13.86 0.67
C ALA A 70 -5.78 14.53 1.93
#